data_AF-A0A822GG38-F1
#
_entry.id   AF-A0A822GG38-F1
#
_cell.length_a   1.000
_cell.length_b   1.000
_cell.length_c   1.000
_cell.angle_alpha   90.00
_cell.angle_beta   90.00
_cell.angle_gamma   90.00
#
_symmetry.space_group_name_H-M   'P 1'
#
loop_
_entity.id
_entity.type
_entity.pdbx_description
1 polymer ?
#
loop_
_entity_poly.entity_id
_entity_poly.type
_entity_poly.pdbx_seq_one_letter_code
_entity_poly.pdbx_strand_id
1 'polypeptide(L)' 'TPLIVAAWHDYSRICRILCGAGADLNIRNKEGETGLICAAQRGNAEIVQVLINNKA' A
#
# COMPACT_ATOMS: atom_id res chain seq x y z
N THR A 1 4.08 -2.95 -7.87
CA THR A 1 2.76 -3.60 -8.03
C THR A 1 1.67 -2.55 -8.08
N PRO A 2 0.44 -2.86 -8.53
CA PRO A 2 -0.68 -1.91 -8.49
C PRO A 2 -0.89 -1.29 -7.10
N LEU A 3 -0.63 -2.06 -6.03
CA LEU A 3 -0.72 -1.58 -4.65
C LEU A 3 0.31 -0.51 -4.31
N ILE A 4 1.57 -0.67 -4.72
CA ILE A 4 2.64 0.33 -4.51
C ILE A 4 2.28 1.64 -5.21
N VAL A 5 1.79 1.57 -6.46
CA VAL A 5 1.38 2.76 -7.21
C VAL A 5 0.20 3.46 -6.52
N ALA A 6 -0.81 2.71 -6.08
CA ALA A 6 -1.96 3.29 -5.37
C ALA A 6 -1.55 3.93 -4.04
N ALA A 7 -0.65 3.29 -3.28
CA ALA A 7 -0.11 3.83 -2.04
C ALA A 7 0.70 5.11 -2.26
N TRP A 8 1.50 5.15 -3.34
CA TRP A 8 2.26 6.34 -3.73
C TRP A 8 1.37 7.49 -4.22
N HIS A 9 0.18 7.26 -4.74
CA HIS A 9 -0.66 8.34 -5.28
C HIS A 9 -1.85 8.74 -4.39
N ASP A 10 -1.86 8.29 -3.13
CA ASP A 10 -2.95 8.58 -2.18
C ASP A 10 -4.32 8.04 -2.65
N TYR A 11 -4.32 6.84 -3.22
CA TYR A 11 -5.54 6.20 -3.69
C TYR A 11 -6.09 5.22 -2.65
N SER A 12 -6.51 5.74 -1.48
CA SER A 12 -6.94 4.92 -0.34
C SER A 12 -8.08 3.95 -0.67
N ARG A 13 -9.04 4.36 -1.51
CA ARG A 13 -10.11 3.47 -2.01
C ARG A 13 -9.57 2.32 -2.86
N ILE A 14 -8.58 2.57 -3.71
CA ILE A 14 -7.96 1.54 -4.56
C ILE A 14 -7.13 0.59 -3.69
N CYS A 15 -6.38 1.11 -2.72
CA CYS A 15 -5.65 0.29 -1.74
C CYS A 15 -6.59 -0.68 -1.02
N ARG A 16 -7.76 -0.23 -0.56
CA ARG A 16 -8.78 -1.10 0.07
C ARG A 16 -9.25 -2.21 -0.87
N ILE A 17 -9.55 -1.89 -2.13
CA ILE A 17 -10.00 -2.88 -3.12
C ILE A 17 -8.92 -3.93 -3.35
N LEU A 18 -7.68 -3.51 -3.56
CA LEU A 18 -6.55 -4.40 -3.81
C LEU A 18 -6.25 -5.31 -2.60
N CYS A 19 -6.28 -4.75 -1.38
CA CYS A 19 -6.12 -5.55 -0.16
C CYS A 19 -7.26 -6.56 0.00
N GLY A 20 -8.52 -6.14 -0.22
CA GLY A 20 -9.67 -7.04 -0.16
C GLY A 20 -9.67 -8.13 -1.23
N ALA A 21 -8.95 -7.93 -2.33
CA ALA A 21 -8.73 -8.93 -3.38
C ALA A 21 -7.55 -9.89 -3.09
N GLY A 22 -6.88 -9.76 -1.94
CA GLY A 22 -5.75 -10.61 -1.57
C GLY A 22 -4.42 -10.23 -2.24
N ALA A 23 -4.22 -8.95 -2.57
CA ALA A 23 -2.92 -8.48 -3.06
C ALA A 23 -1.80 -8.76 -2.06
N ASP A 24 -0.67 -9.27 -2.54
CA ASP A 24 0.52 -9.47 -1.70
C ASP A 24 1.12 -8.10 -1.31
N LEU A 25 1.07 -7.81 0.00
CA LEU A 25 1.50 -6.55 0.59
C LEU A 25 3.03 -6.44 0.73
N ASN A 26 3.75 -7.56 0.60
CA ASN A 26 5.19 -7.65 0.85
C ASN A 26 6.04 -7.51 -0.43
N ILE A 27 5.41 -7.42 -1.61
CA ILE A 27 6.14 -7.20 -2.86
C ILE A 27 6.87 -5.85 -2.80
N ARG A 28 8.11 -5.85 -3.29
CA ARG A 28 9.01 -4.69 -3.34
C ARG A 28 9.12 -4.14 -4.76
N ASN A 29 9.23 -2.82 -4.90
CA ASN A 29 9.62 -2.16 -6.16
C ASN A 29 11.14 -2.30 -6.41
N LYS A 30 11.66 -1.60 -7.42
CA LYS A 30 13.09 -1.66 -7.79
C LYS A 30 13.99 -1.03 -6.73
N GLU A 31 13.42 -0.16 -5.91
CA GLU A 31 14.03 0.56 -4.81
C GLU A 31 13.96 -0.25 -3.49
N GLY A 32 13.32 -1.43 -3.49
CA GLY A 32 13.18 -2.28 -2.31
C GLY A 32 12.01 -1.92 -1.40
N GLU A 33 11.14 -1.00 -1.81
CA GLU A 33 10.04 -0.46 -1.02
C GLU A 33 8.76 -1.27 -1.23
N THR A 34 8.04 -1.53 -0.13
CA THR A 34 6.68 -2.09 -0.15
C THR A 34 5.65 -0.97 -0.24
N GLY A 35 4.38 -1.33 -0.48
CA GLY A 35 3.28 -0.36 -0.47
C GLY A 35 3.19 0.41 0.85
N LEU A 36 3.54 -0.24 1.97
CA LEU A 36 3.55 0.38 3.29
C LEU A 36 4.65 1.44 3.43
N ILE A 37 5.85 1.18 2.90
CA ILE A 37 6.96 2.15 2.91
C ILE A 37 6.57 3.38 2.10
N CYS A 38 6.03 3.20 0.90
CA CYS A 38 5.58 4.30 0.04
C CYS A 38 4.47 5.13 0.70
N ALA A 39 3.49 4.50 1.36
CA ALA A 39 2.43 5.20 2.08
C ALA A 39 2.99 6.03 3.26
N ALA A 40 3.93 5.47 4.01
CA ALA A 40 4.58 6.13 5.14
C ALA A 40 5.44 7.32 4.70
N GLN A 41 6.23 7.19 3.62
CA GLN A 41 7.03 8.28 3.06
C GLN A 41 6.18 9.49 2.66
N ARG A 42 4.95 9.24 2.19
CA ARG A 42 4.00 10.30 1.84
C ARG A 42 3.23 10.88 3.02
N GLY A 43 3.41 10.34 4.23
CA GLY A 43 2.66 10.76 5.41
C GLY A 43 1.19 10.39 5.37
N ASN A 44 0.80 9.39 4.58
CA ASN A 44 -0.60 9.04 4.38
C ASN A 44 -1.09 8.04 5.44
N ALA A 45 -1.58 8.58 6.56
CA ALA A 45 -2.08 7.78 7.67
C ALA A 45 -3.25 6.86 7.29
N GLU A 46 -4.14 7.29 6.38
CA GLU A 46 -5.29 6.46 5.97
C GLU A 46 -4.82 5.18 5.27
N ILE A 47 -3.90 5.31 4.30
CA ILE A 47 -3.38 4.15 3.58
C ILE A 47 -2.52 3.27 4.47
N VAL A 48 -1.71 3.86 5.35
CA VAL A 48 -0.95 3.12 6.36
C VAL A 48 -1.89 2.25 7.20
N GLN A 49 -3.01 2.82 7.66
CA GLN A 49 -4.00 2.07 8.43
C GLN A 49 -4.65 0.94 7.60
N VAL A 50 -4.98 1.20 6.34
CA VAL A 50 -5.53 0.17 5.43
C VAL A 50 -4.55 -0.99 5.30
N LEU A 51 -3.28 -0.72 5.01
CA LEU A 51 -2.27 -1.75 4.79
C LEU A 51 -1.95 -2.55 6.06
N ILE A 52 -1.84 -1.89 7.22
CA ILE A 52 -1.60 -2.55 8.50
C ILE A 52 -2.80 -3.44 8.90
N ASN A 53 -4.03 -2.96 8.69
CA ASN A 53 -5.23 -3.72 9.05
C ASN A 53 -5.45 -4.95 8.16
N ASN A 54 -4.95 -4.92 6.92
CA ASN A 54 -5.05 -6.06 6.02
C ASN A 54 -3.90 -7.07 6.19
N LYS A 55 -3.03 -6.85 7.19
CA LYS A 55 -1.91 -7.68 7.67
C LYS A 55 -0.88 -8.10 6.62
N ALA A 56 0.35 -7.63 6.89
CA ALA A 56 1.59 -8.32 6.57
C ALA A 56 1.65 -9.72 7.19
#